data_AF-A0A3D5DA25-F1
#
_entry.id   AF-A0A3D5DA25-F1
#
_cell.length_a   1.000
_cell.length_b   1.000
_cell.length_c   1.000
_cell.angle_alpha   90.00
_cell.angle_beta   90.00
_cell.angle_gamma   90.00
#
_symmetry.space_group_name_H-M   'P 1'
#
loop_
_entity.id
_entity.type
_entity.pdbx_description
1 polymer ?
#
loop_
_entity_poly.entity_id
_entity_poly.type
_entity_poly.pdbx_seq_one_letter_code
_entity_poly.pdbx_strand_id
1 'polypeptide(L)'
;GLSESYRTELRPETPEVSVNLTKSSAGRYRTLTAIALAERENIKTIASINCAEEFIAEIPEGQRWLARQAWRLRRPHGKLINLLRIIKAAFTFDGGVDYVLWKIERHSGIKVEATPLLRRHPLLACWPIVWRLYRAGAFR
;
A
#
# COMPACT_ATOMS: atom_id res chain seq x y z
N GLY A 1 -3.64 5.69 -12.68
CA GLY A 1 -4.61 6.05 -11.62
C GLY A 1 -4.66 4.98 -10.56
N LEU A 2 -5.28 3.84 -10.84
CA LEU A 2 -5.46 2.73 -9.88
C LEU A 2 -4.13 2.12 -9.37
N SER A 3 -3.13 1.99 -10.24
CA SER A 3 -1.78 1.58 -9.82
C SER A 3 -1.13 2.62 -8.90
N GLU A 4 -1.44 3.90 -9.07
CA GLU A 4 -0.90 4.98 -8.25
C GLU A 4 -1.53 4.98 -6.85
N SER A 5 -2.84 4.75 -6.73
CA SER A 5 -3.49 4.60 -5.42
C SER A 5 -2.86 3.46 -4.63
N TYR A 6 -2.63 2.31 -5.26
CA TYR A 6 -1.98 1.17 -4.61
C TYR A 6 -0.55 1.50 -4.15
N ARG A 7 0.20 2.30 -4.92
CA ARG A 7 1.57 2.75 -4.58
C ARG A 7 1.63 3.77 -3.43
N THR A 8 0.52 4.44 -3.11
CA THR A 8 0.47 5.38 -1.98
C THR A 8 0.31 4.70 -0.62
N GLU A 9 -0.14 3.44 -0.61
CA GLU A 9 -0.32 2.68 0.62
C GLU A 9 0.98 2.02 1.07
N LEU A 10 1.19 1.95 2.38
CA LEU A 10 2.25 1.13 2.97
C LEU A 10 1.69 -0.29 3.15
N ARG A 11 2.00 -1.18 2.21
CA ARG A 11 1.58 -2.58 2.22
C ARG A 11 2.76 -3.51 2.52
N PRO A 12 2.53 -4.62 3.24
CA PRO A 12 3.56 -5.63 3.50
C PRO A 12 3.70 -6.66 2.37
N GLU A 13 2.77 -6.70 1.42
CA GLU A 13 2.76 -7.67 0.32
C GLU A 13 3.65 -7.24 -0.86
N THR A 14 4.15 -8.23 -1.62
CA THR A 14 4.96 -7.93 -2.81
C THR A 14 4.10 -7.34 -3.92
N PRO A 15 4.69 -6.54 -4.84
CA PRO A 15 3.96 -6.02 -5.99
C PRO A 15 3.27 -7.11 -6.83
N GLU A 16 3.79 -8.34 -6.86
CA GLU A 16 3.18 -9.45 -7.61
C GLU A 16 1.79 -9.82 -7.09
N VAL A 17 1.52 -9.64 -5.79
CA VAL A 17 0.22 -9.96 -5.20
C VAL A 17 -0.88 -9.14 -5.86
N SER A 18 -0.65 -7.85 -6.10
CA SER A 18 -1.60 -6.97 -6.81
C SER A 18 -1.88 -7.42 -8.24
N VAL A 19 -0.84 -7.90 -8.93
CA VAL A 19 -0.93 -8.41 -10.30
C VAL A 19 -1.72 -9.71 -10.32
N ASN A 20 -1.43 -10.62 -9.39
CA ASN A 20 -2.10 -11.91 -9.28
C ASN A 20 -3.58 -11.75 -8.89
N LEU A 21 -3.89 -10.81 -7.98
CA LEU A 21 -5.27 -10.48 -7.62
C LEU A 21 -6.07 -9.94 -8.81
N THR A 22 -5.43 -9.09 -9.62
CA THR A 22 -6.08 -8.53 -10.82
C THR A 22 -6.28 -9.62 -11.87
N LYS A 23 -5.30 -10.51 -12.05
CA LYS A 23 -5.38 -11.66 -12.98
C LYS A 23 -6.44 -12.68 -12.57
N SER A 24 -6.50 -13.06 -11.29
CA SER A 24 -7.44 -14.06 -10.79
C SER A 24 -8.90 -13.61 -10.94
N SER A 25 -9.15 -12.31 -10.86
CA SER A 25 -10.48 -11.70 -10.97
C SER A 25 -10.64 -10.86 -12.25
N ALA A 26 -9.92 -11.21 -13.32
CA ALA A 26 -9.88 -10.40 -14.54
C ALA A 26 -11.26 -10.14 -15.16
N GLY A 27 -12.14 -11.15 -15.20
CA GLY A 27 -13.50 -11.01 -15.73
C GLY A 27 -14.31 -9.95 -14.99
N ARG A 28 -14.31 -9.99 -13.65
CA ARG A 28 -14.96 -8.98 -12.81
C ARG A 28 -14.43 -7.58 -13.08
N TYR A 29 -13.10 -7.42 -13.14
CA TYR A 29 -12.51 -6.10 -13.36
C TYR A 29 -12.81 -5.56 -14.77
N ARG A 30 -12.89 -6.43 -15.79
CA ARG A 30 -13.33 -6.03 -17.13
C ARG A 30 -14.75 -5.49 -17.12
N THR A 31 -15.71 -6.24 -16.56
CA THR A 31 -17.11 -5.79 -16.47
C THR A 31 -17.25 -4.47 -15.72
N LEU A 32 -16.59 -4.33 -14.57
CA LEU A 32 -16.64 -3.08 -13.80
C LEU A 32 -16.00 -1.91 -14.54
N THR A 33 -14.90 -2.16 -15.28
CA THR A 33 -14.24 -1.13 -16.09
C THR A 33 -15.14 -0.69 -17.24
N ALA A 34 -15.74 -1.62 -17.98
CA ALA A 34 -16.68 -1.32 -19.06
C ALA A 34 -17.84 -0.43 -18.57
N ILE A 35 -18.48 -0.82 -17.47
CA ILE A 35 -19.58 -0.06 -16.87
C ILE A 35 -19.10 1.33 -16.42
N ALA A 36 -17.95 1.41 -15.74
CA ALA A 36 -17.45 2.68 -15.21
C ALA A 36 -16.98 3.66 -16.29
N LEU A 37 -16.57 3.16 -17.45
CA LEU A 37 -16.06 3.96 -18.57
C LEU A 37 -17.12 4.28 -19.61
N ALA A 38 -18.21 3.51 -19.70
CA ALA A 38 -19.32 3.76 -20.64
C ALA A 38 -19.94 5.16 -20.48
N GLU A 39 -19.97 5.70 -19.26
CA GLU A 39 -20.54 7.01 -18.92
C GLU A 39 -19.52 8.17 -19.03
N ARG A 40 -18.33 7.94 -19.61
CA ARG A 40 -17.25 8.94 -19.65
C ARG A 40 -17.04 9.48 -21.07
N GLU A 41 -17.44 10.72 -21.30
CA GLU A 41 -17.32 11.40 -22.60
C GLU A 41 -15.88 11.49 -23.15
N ASN A 42 -14.88 11.49 -22.28
CA ASN A 42 -13.47 11.62 -22.64
C ASN A 42 -12.76 10.26 -22.87
N ILE A 43 -13.52 9.16 -22.90
CA ILE A 43 -12.99 7.81 -23.08
C ILE A 43 -13.70 7.17 -24.27
N LYS A 44 -12.90 6.69 -25.23
CA LYS A 44 -13.40 6.01 -26.43
C LYS A 44 -12.97 4.55 -26.37
N THR A 45 -13.91 3.65 -26.69
CA THR A 45 -13.63 2.23 -26.90
C THR A 45 -13.17 2.03 -28.35
N ILE A 46 -12.01 1.43 -28.58
CA ILE A 46 -11.41 1.32 -29.94
C ILE A 46 -11.62 -0.06 -30.54
N ALA A 47 -11.58 -1.11 -29.72
CA ALA A 47 -11.73 -2.47 -30.19
C ALA A 47 -12.12 -3.41 -29.04
N SER A 48 -12.85 -4.47 -29.38
CA SER A 48 -12.96 -5.66 -28.54
C SER A 48 -12.11 -6.76 -29.18
N ILE A 49 -10.93 -7.01 -28.62
CA ILE A 49 -10.06 -8.11 -29.06
C ILE A 49 -10.25 -9.24 -28.05
N ASN A 50 -10.70 -10.42 -28.50
CA ASN A 50 -10.89 -11.61 -27.64
C ASN A 50 -11.77 -11.35 -26.40
N CYS A 51 -12.89 -10.64 -26.58
CA CYS A 51 -13.79 -10.23 -25.48
C CYS A 51 -13.12 -9.36 -24.40
N ALA A 52 -12.02 -8.69 -24.74
CA ALA A 52 -11.41 -7.65 -23.93
C ALA A 52 -11.58 -6.30 -24.66
N GLU A 53 -12.34 -5.40 -24.05
CA GLU A 53 -12.50 -4.03 -24.54
C GLU A 53 -11.22 -3.24 -24.27
N GLU A 54 -10.67 -2.63 -25.31
CA GLU A 54 -9.59 -1.66 -25.22
C GLU A 54 -10.16 -0.24 -25.19
N PHE A 55 -9.68 0.55 -24.24
CA PHE A 55 -10.12 1.92 -24.01
C PHE A 55 -8.95 2.89 -24.21
N ILE A 56 -9.18 4.01 -24.90
CA ILE A 56 -8.27 5.16 -24.95
C ILE A 56 -8.95 6.32 -24.25
N ALA A 57 -8.20 6.93 -23.33
CA ALA A 57 -8.57 8.18 -22.71
C ALA A 57 -7.85 9.34 -23.42
N GLU A 58 -8.62 10.24 -23.99
CA GLU A 58 -8.12 11.51 -24.50
C GLU A 58 -7.96 12.47 -23.32
N ILE A 59 -6.72 12.61 -22.86
CA ILE A 59 -6.38 13.47 -21.72
C ILE A 59 -5.34 14.48 -22.20
N PRO A 60 -5.59 15.80 -22.08
CA PRO A 60 -4.63 16.83 -22.42
C PRO A 60 -3.29 16.65 -21.69
N GLU A 61 -2.18 16.96 -22.36
CA GLU A 61 -0.84 16.75 -21.81
C GLU A 61 -0.60 17.52 -20.50
N GLY A 62 -1.12 18.74 -20.39
CA GLY A 62 -1.05 19.55 -19.17
C GLY A 62 -1.73 18.86 -17.98
N GLN A 63 -2.91 18.27 -18.19
CA GLN A 63 -3.61 17.50 -17.16
C GLN A 63 -2.85 16.22 -16.79
N ARG A 64 -2.26 15.52 -17.78
CA ARG A 64 -1.40 14.35 -17.51
C ARG A 64 -0.19 14.73 -16.66
N TRP A 65 0.45 15.87 -16.95
CA TRP A 65 1.58 16.36 -16.18
C TRP A 65 1.21 16.73 -14.74
N LEU A 66 0.15 17.53 -14.55
CA LEU A 66 -0.35 17.92 -13.23
C LEU A 66 -0.71 16.70 -12.39
N ALA A 67 -1.43 15.73 -12.98
CA ALA A 67 -1.77 14.48 -12.30
C ALA A 67 -0.52 13.72 -11.85
N ARG A 68 0.52 13.62 -12.68
CA ARG A 68 1.79 12.97 -12.32
C ARG A 68 2.48 13.67 -11.15
N GLN A 69 2.53 15.01 -11.14
CA GLN A 69 3.12 15.75 -10.02
C GLN A 69 2.31 15.56 -8.73
N ALA A 70 0.98 15.61 -8.83
CA ALA A 70 0.10 15.35 -7.70
C ALA A 70 0.36 13.96 -7.09
N TRP A 71 0.50 12.92 -7.92
CA TRP A 71 0.81 11.57 -7.44
C TRP A 71 2.21 11.45 -6.83
N ARG A 72 3.21 12.18 -7.34
CA ARG A 72 4.56 12.23 -6.74
C ARG A 72 4.52 12.76 -5.31
N LEU A 73 3.66 13.73 -5.01
CA LEU A 73 3.47 14.27 -3.66
C LEU A 73 2.57 13.38 -2.79
N ARG A 74 1.53 12.78 -3.36
CA ARG A 74 0.61 11.89 -2.64
C ARG A 74 1.27 10.59 -2.17
N ARG A 75 2.24 10.06 -2.92
CA ARG A 75 2.97 8.83 -2.57
C ARG A 75 3.66 8.88 -1.20
N PRO A 76 4.59 9.82 -0.92
CA PRO A 76 5.21 9.90 0.39
C PRO A 76 4.19 10.31 1.48
N HIS A 77 3.24 11.17 1.14
CA HIS A 77 2.22 11.63 2.10
C HIS A 77 1.33 10.48 2.59
N GLY A 78 0.82 9.63 1.68
CA GLY A 78 0.01 8.46 2.05
C GLY A 78 0.76 7.49 2.96
N LYS A 79 2.03 7.22 2.64
CA LYS A 79 2.89 6.38 3.48
C LYS A 79 3.15 7.00 4.84
N LEU A 80 3.40 8.31 4.89
CA LEU A 80 3.61 9.03 6.14
C LEU A 80 2.37 8.99 7.03
N ILE A 81 1.18 9.24 6.49
CA ILE A 81 -0.09 9.14 7.24
C ILE A 81 -0.27 7.73 7.78
N ASN A 82 0.02 6.69 6.98
CA ASN A 82 -0.13 5.31 7.45
C ASN A 82 0.86 4.97 8.57
N LEU A 83 2.11 5.44 8.45
CA LEU A 83 3.11 5.29 9.50
C LEU A 83 2.69 6.01 10.79
N LEU A 84 2.25 7.27 10.69
CA LEU A 84 1.75 8.03 11.85
C LEU A 84 0.56 7.34 12.52
N ARG A 85 -0.29 6.65 11.74
CA ARG A 85 -1.40 5.86 12.28
C ARG A 85 -0.92 4.65 13.09
N ILE A 86 0.10 3.94 12.60
CA ILE A 86 0.74 2.83 13.34
C ILE A 86 1.37 3.35 14.63
N ILE A 87 2.12 4.45 14.54
CA ILE A 87 2.75 5.10 15.69
C ILE A 87 1.68 5.47 16.72
N LYS A 88 0.64 6.21 16.30
CA LYS A 88 -0.48 6.58 17.16
C LYS A 88 -1.14 5.36 17.80
N ALA A 89 -1.41 4.31 17.03
CA ALA A 89 -2.02 3.08 17.55
C ALA A 89 -1.16 2.42 18.62
N ALA A 90 0.17 2.40 18.46
CA ALA A 90 1.09 1.88 19.46
C ALA A 90 1.06 2.66 20.79
N PHE A 91 0.70 3.95 20.76
CA PHE A 91 0.54 4.78 21.96
C PHE A 91 -0.89 4.80 22.53
N THR A 92 -1.89 4.56 21.69
CA THR A 92 -3.31 4.72 22.09
C THR A 92 -3.91 3.45 22.67
N PHE A 93 -3.46 2.28 22.20
CA PHE A 93 -3.97 1.00 22.67
C PHE A 93 -3.09 0.44 23.79
N ASP A 94 -3.71 0.10 24.91
CA ASP A 94 -3.06 -0.61 25.99
C ASP A 94 -2.59 -1.99 25.48
N GLY A 95 -1.31 -2.31 25.66
CA GLY A 95 -0.69 -3.50 25.06
C GLY A 95 -0.43 -3.43 23.54
N GLY A 96 -0.58 -2.26 22.89
CA GLY A 96 -0.27 -2.10 21.45
C GLY A 96 1.19 -2.43 21.11
N VAL A 97 2.11 -2.12 22.04
CA VAL A 97 3.52 -2.51 21.95
C VAL A 97 3.68 -4.03 21.99
N ASP A 98 3.02 -4.70 22.95
CA ASP A 98 3.08 -6.16 23.08
C ASP A 98 2.50 -6.85 21.83
N TYR A 99 1.45 -6.29 21.21
CA TYR A 99 0.90 -6.80 19.95
C TYR A 99 1.88 -6.68 18.78
N VAL A 100 2.56 -5.53 18.64
CA VAL A 100 3.56 -5.34 17.59
C VAL A 100 4.72 -6.31 17.77
N LEU A 101 5.20 -6.50 19.02
CA LEU A 101 6.26 -7.45 19.34
C LEU A 101 5.86 -8.89 19.03
N TRP A 102 4.66 -9.30 19.42
CA TRP A 102 4.12 -10.62 19.08
C TRP A 102 4.03 -10.83 17.56
N LYS A 103 3.68 -9.78 16.80
CA LYS A 103 3.59 -9.85 15.35
C LYS A 103 4.97 -9.99 14.71
N ILE A 104 5.95 -9.26 15.23
CA ILE A 104 7.36 -9.40 14.86
C ILE A 104 7.84 -10.81 15.15
N GLU A 105 7.59 -11.34 16.36
CA GLU A 105 8.02 -12.69 16.76
C GLU A 105 7.44 -13.75 15.83
N ARG A 106 6.14 -13.66 15.49
CA ARG A 106 5.51 -14.62 14.56
C ARG A 106 6.16 -14.64 13.18
N HIS A 107 6.55 -13.49 12.64
CA HIS A 107 7.06 -13.40 11.29
C HIS A 107 8.59 -13.53 11.19
N SER A 108 9.33 -13.18 12.25
CA SER A 108 10.80 -13.21 12.28
C SER A 108 11.37 -14.37 13.09
N GLY A 109 10.58 -15.03 13.93
CA GLY A 109 11.04 -16.03 14.90
C GLY A 109 11.86 -15.46 16.06
N ILE A 110 12.09 -14.15 16.10
CA ILE A 110 12.94 -13.50 17.09
C ILE A 110 12.06 -13.07 18.27
N LYS A 111 12.28 -13.70 19.43
CA LYS A 111 11.67 -13.25 20.68
C LYS A 111 12.24 -11.91 21.12
N VAL A 112 11.36 -10.96 21.40
CA VAL A 112 11.73 -9.63 21.90
C VAL A 112 10.90 -9.37 23.15
N GLU A 113 11.56 -9.30 24.29
CA GLU A 113 10.89 -8.99 25.55
C GLU A 113 10.48 -7.51 25.61
N ALA A 114 9.25 -7.26 26.05
CA ALA A 114 8.72 -5.92 26.24
C ALA A 114 9.35 -5.26 27.47
N THR A 115 10.49 -4.59 27.28
CA THR A 115 11.14 -3.83 28.36
C THR A 115 10.27 -2.65 28.81
N PRO A 116 10.32 -2.24 30.09
CA PRO A 116 9.55 -1.09 30.59
C PRO A 116 9.82 0.22 29.83
N LEU A 117 11.06 0.38 29.34
CA LEU A 117 11.47 1.49 28.48
C LEU A 117 10.75 1.48 27.12
N LEU A 118 10.50 0.29 26.56
CA LEU A 118 9.76 0.13 25.31
C LEU A 118 8.28 0.45 25.45
N ARG A 119 7.68 0.18 26.63
CA ARG A 119 6.31 0.60 26.94
C ARG A 119 6.17 2.11 27.10
N ARG A 120 7.16 2.78 27.70
CA ARG A 120 7.14 4.25 27.89
C ARG A 120 7.51 5.03 26.64
N HIS A 121 8.47 4.55 25.85
CA HIS A 121 8.98 5.23 24.66
C HIS A 121 9.10 4.28 23.46
N PRO A 122 7.98 3.79 22.90
CA PRO A 122 7.99 2.79 21.83
C PRO A 122 8.74 3.25 20.58
N LEU A 123 8.69 4.53 20.21
CA LEU A 123 9.45 5.05 19.06
C LEU A 123 10.96 4.92 19.22
N LEU A 124 11.49 5.31 20.39
CA LEU A 124 12.93 5.32 20.66
C LEU A 124 13.46 3.91 20.91
N ALA A 125 12.75 3.14 21.72
CA ALA A 125 13.18 1.81 22.12
C ALA A 125 12.89 0.73 21.05
N CYS A 126 12.06 1.00 20.04
CA CYS A 126 11.86 0.10 18.91
C CYS A 126 13.02 0.18 17.89
N TRP A 127 13.77 1.29 17.84
CA TRP A 127 14.86 1.47 16.87
C TRP A 127 15.93 0.36 16.92
N PRO A 128 16.45 -0.07 18.08
CA PRO A 128 17.39 -1.19 18.16
C PRO A 128 16.78 -2.52 17.71
N ILE A 129 15.49 -2.73 17.97
CA ILE A 129 14.75 -3.93 17.56
C ILE A 129 14.61 -3.98 16.04
N VAL A 130 14.18 -2.87 15.42
CA VAL A 130 14.10 -2.73 13.96
C VAL A 130 15.47 -2.94 13.31
N TRP A 131 16.52 -2.36 13.88
CA TRP A 131 17.89 -2.53 13.37
C TRP A 131 18.36 -3.99 13.45
N ARG A 132 18.06 -4.68 14.56
CA ARG A 132 18.39 -6.10 14.73
C ARG A 132 17.63 -6.98 13.72
N LEU A 133 16.36 -6.70 13.50
CA LEU A 133 15.51 -7.39 12.52
C LEU A 133 15.98 -7.16 11.08
N TYR A 134 16.39 -5.92 10.77
CA TYR A 134 16.96 -5.57 9.47
C TYR A 134 18.25 -6.35 9.20
N ARG A 135 19.18 -6.41 10.17
CA ARG A 135 20.40 -7.23 10.07
C ARG A 135 20.13 -8.72 9.97
N ALA A 136 19.05 -9.20 10.57
CA ALA A 136 18.64 -10.60 10.52
C ALA A 136 17.92 -10.99 9.20
N GLY A 137 17.69 -10.02 8.30
CA GLY A 137 17.03 -10.28 7.01
C GLY A 137 15.53 -10.53 7.14
N ALA A 138 14.89 -10.13 8.25
CA ALA A 138 13.46 -10.33 8.49
C ALA A 138 12.57 -9.45 7.60
N PHE A 139 13.14 -8.41 6.97
CA PHE A 139 12.49 -7.60 5.94
C PHE A 139 13.03 -8.03 4.57
N ARG A 140 12.53 -9.15 4.05
CA ARG A 140 12.74 -9.59 2.67
C ARG A 140 11.42 -9.54 1.92
#